data_AF-A0A833D1M6-F1
#
_entry.id   AF-A0A833D1M6-F1
#
_cell.length_a   1.000
_cell.length_b   1.000
_cell.length_c   1.000
_cell.angle_alpha   90.00
_cell.angle_beta   90.00
_cell.angle_gamma   90.00
#
_symmetry.space_group_name_H-M   'P 1'
#
loop_
_entity.id
_entity.type
_entity.pdbx_description
1 polymer ?
#
loop_
_entity_poly.entity_id
_entity_poly.type
_entity_poly.pdbx_seq_one_letter_code
_entity_poly.pdbx_strand_id
1 'polypeptide(L)'
;KASAQKLCQLGCMMENLGCMGTQVHADCNIRLWNGDGSCTRGGYPCISCTEPGFEELDHPFLLTPKRAGIPIGLPTDMPKAWFVALAALSKAATPERLRRNAVADRVEVPPSRGQVRHRK
;
A
#
# COMPACT_ATOMS: atom_id res chain seq x y z
N LYS A 1 4.46 -7.71 3.08
CA LYS A 1 3.93 -6.33 2.96
C LYS A 1 5.11 -5.39 3.10
N ALA A 2 5.44 -4.69 2.02
CA ALA A 2 6.48 -3.68 1.98
C ALA A 2 5.78 -2.32 1.81
N SER A 3 6.09 -1.37 2.70
CA SER A 3 5.30 -0.15 2.85
C SER A 3 6.15 1.08 2.58
N ALA A 4 5.58 2.04 1.86
CA ALA A 4 6.18 3.33 1.62
C ALA A 4 6.17 4.16 2.92
N GLN A 5 7.17 5.01 3.09
CA GLN A 5 7.35 5.96 4.18
C GLN A 5 7.26 7.42 3.71
N LYS A 6 7.49 7.66 2.41
CA LYS A 6 7.38 8.98 1.75
C LYS A 6 6.61 8.83 0.45
N LEU A 7 6.01 9.93 -0.02
CA LEU A 7 5.34 9.97 -1.32
C LEU A 7 6.31 9.60 -2.45
N CYS A 8 5.75 9.13 -3.56
CA CYS A 8 6.47 8.64 -4.74
C CYS A 8 7.33 7.38 -4.52
N GLN A 9 7.41 6.82 -3.30
CA GLN A 9 8.05 5.53 -3.10
C GLN A 9 7.19 4.37 -3.64
N LEU A 10 7.82 3.28 -4.07
CA LEU A 10 7.13 2.15 -4.70
C LEU A 10 6.33 1.26 -3.72
N GLY A 11 6.45 1.48 -2.41
CA GLY A 11 5.81 0.68 -1.39
C GLY A 11 4.31 0.96 -1.23
N CYS A 12 3.61 0.08 -0.51
CA CYS A 12 2.21 0.28 -0.16
C CYS A 12 2.04 1.52 0.75
N MET A 13 1.14 2.42 0.38
CA MET A 13 0.88 3.67 1.12
C MET A 13 -0.13 3.53 2.27
N MET A 14 -0.88 2.42 2.33
CA MET A 14 -1.95 2.19 3.32
C MET A 14 -1.44 2.21 4.77
N GLU A 15 -0.20 1.78 5.02
CA GLU A 15 0.32 1.68 6.39
C GLU A 15 0.77 3.01 6.98
N ASN A 16 1.30 3.93 6.17
CA ASN A 16 1.94 5.15 6.69
C ASN A 16 1.40 6.44 6.09
N LEU A 17 0.89 6.40 4.86
CA LEU A 17 0.63 7.59 4.03
C LEU A 17 -0.86 7.78 3.75
N GLY A 18 -1.75 7.27 4.60
CA GLY A 18 -3.18 7.59 4.57
C GLY A 18 -3.98 7.00 3.41
N CYS A 19 -3.43 6.03 2.66
CA CYS A 19 -4.16 5.48 1.52
C CYS A 19 -5.43 4.72 1.96
N MET A 20 -6.58 5.24 1.51
CA MET A 20 -7.93 4.72 1.76
C MET A 20 -8.40 3.70 0.72
N GLY A 21 -7.52 3.25 -0.19
CA GLY A 21 -7.88 2.41 -1.34
C GLY A 21 -8.58 1.10 -1.00
N THR A 22 -8.46 0.62 0.24
CA THR A 22 -9.14 -0.60 0.74
C THR A 22 -10.46 -0.32 1.47
N GLN A 23 -10.89 0.94 1.53
CA GLN A 23 -12.09 1.40 2.25
C GLN A 23 -13.04 2.19 1.34
N VAL A 24 -12.53 2.79 0.26
CA VAL A 24 -13.34 3.55 -0.72
C VAL A 24 -14.04 2.64 -1.74
N HIS A 25 -15.26 2.99 -2.11
CA HIS A 25 -15.96 2.42 -3.26
C HIS A 25 -15.58 3.21 -4.52
N ALA A 26 -14.60 2.70 -5.28
CA ALA A 26 -14.19 3.26 -6.56
C ALA A 26 -13.56 2.20 -7.48
N ASP A 27 -13.61 2.44 -8.79
CA ASP A 27 -13.02 1.58 -9.83
C ASP A 27 -11.70 2.14 -10.39
N CYS A 28 -11.08 3.12 -9.70
CA CYS A 28 -9.88 3.85 -10.17
C CYS A 28 -8.70 2.95 -10.56
N ASN A 29 -8.56 1.77 -9.97
CA ASN A 29 -7.50 0.80 -10.29
C ASN A 29 -7.93 -0.30 -11.29
N ILE A 30 -9.21 -0.30 -11.70
CA ILE A 30 -9.79 -1.22 -12.69
C ILE A 30 -9.96 -0.49 -14.02
N ARG A 31 -10.72 0.62 -14.02
CA ARG A 31 -11.02 1.42 -15.22
C ARG A 31 -9.87 2.34 -15.62
N LEU A 32 -9.12 2.82 -14.63
CA LEU A 32 -8.02 3.79 -14.77
C LEU A 32 -8.47 5.18 -15.28
N TRP A 33 -7.67 6.17 -14.93
CA TRP A 33 -7.74 7.52 -15.48
C TRP A 33 -7.06 7.55 -16.84
N ASN A 34 -7.81 7.96 -17.86
CA ASN A 34 -7.35 8.05 -19.26
C ASN A 34 -6.69 6.75 -19.78
N GLY A 35 -7.06 5.60 -19.23
CA GLY A 35 -6.58 4.28 -19.67
C GLY A 35 -5.26 3.80 -19.06
N ASP A 36 -4.55 4.58 -18.25
CA ASP A 36 -3.24 4.16 -17.70
C ASP A 36 -3.00 4.55 -16.23
N GLY A 37 -3.61 5.65 -15.77
CA GLY A 37 -3.31 6.25 -14.47
C GLY A 37 -4.25 5.86 -13.34
N SER A 38 -3.77 6.02 -12.11
CA SER A 38 -4.60 6.15 -10.90
C SER A 38 -3.80 6.91 -9.85
N CYS A 39 -4.42 7.42 -8.79
CA CYS A 39 -3.70 8.13 -7.73
C CYS A 39 -2.52 7.28 -7.20
N THR A 40 -2.79 6.01 -6.92
CA THR A 40 -1.77 5.10 -6.39
C THR A 40 -0.68 4.73 -7.39
N ARG A 41 -0.98 4.70 -8.69
CA ARG A 41 0.04 4.55 -9.74
C ARG A 41 0.90 5.80 -9.90
N GLY A 42 0.33 6.97 -9.65
CA GLY A 42 1.05 8.25 -9.58
C GLY A 42 1.82 8.49 -8.28
N GLY A 43 1.91 7.49 -7.40
CA GLY A 43 2.66 7.63 -6.13
C GLY A 43 1.96 8.49 -5.07
N TYR A 44 0.63 8.68 -5.19
CA TYR A 44 -0.19 9.44 -4.25
C TYR A 44 -1.27 8.55 -3.61
N PRO A 45 -1.53 8.66 -2.29
CA PRO A 45 -2.53 7.84 -1.62
C PRO A 45 -3.94 8.11 -2.15
N CYS A 46 -4.79 7.09 -2.15
CA CYS A 46 -6.22 7.31 -2.34
C CYS A 46 -6.77 8.10 -1.13
N ILE A 47 -7.49 9.18 -1.39
CA ILE A 47 -8.09 10.05 -0.37
C ILE A 47 -9.60 9.83 -0.20
N SER A 48 -10.15 8.77 -0.81
CA SER A 48 -11.57 8.45 -0.73
C SER A 48 -12.51 9.49 -1.36
N CYS A 49 -12.08 10.20 -2.43
CA CYS A 49 -12.85 11.30 -3.02
C CYS A 49 -14.23 10.95 -3.62
N THR A 50 -14.59 9.67 -3.67
CA THR A 50 -15.92 9.20 -4.09
C THR A 50 -16.86 8.93 -2.92
N GLU A 51 -16.36 8.97 -1.68
CA GLU A 51 -17.19 8.84 -0.48
C GLU A 51 -17.70 10.20 -0.01
N PRO A 52 -18.90 10.27 0.57
CA PRO A 52 -19.37 11.46 1.27
C PRO A 52 -18.43 11.84 2.43
N GLY A 53 -18.17 13.14 2.61
CA GLY A 53 -17.38 13.66 3.74
C GLY A 53 -15.89 13.35 3.67
N PHE A 54 -15.36 12.97 2.49
CA PHE A 54 -13.92 12.74 2.32
C PHE A 54 -13.07 13.98 2.64
N GLU A 55 -13.65 15.16 2.54
CA GLU A 55 -13.07 16.46 2.85
C GLU A 55 -12.99 16.76 4.36
N GLU A 56 -13.75 16.02 5.19
CA GLU A 56 -13.88 16.22 6.64
C GLU A 56 -13.13 15.15 7.46
N LEU A 57 -12.03 14.59 6.95
CA LEU A 57 -11.27 13.59 7.70
C LEU A 57 -10.69 14.19 9.01
N ASP A 58 -10.85 13.46 10.11
CA ASP A 58 -10.25 13.76 11.42
C ASP A 58 -8.71 13.65 11.44
N HIS A 59 -8.08 13.37 10.30
CA HIS A 59 -6.63 13.27 10.14
C HIS A 59 -6.17 13.76 8.76
N PRO A 60 -4.90 14.16 8.61
CA PRO A 60 -4.36 14.54 7.30
C PRO A 60 -4.42 13.39 6.28
N PHE A 61 -4.70 13.70 5.02
CA PHE A 61 -4.75 12.73 3.91
C PHE A 61 -3.46 11.90 3.74
N LEU A 62 -2.32 12.47 4.11
CA LEU A 62 -1.00 11.88 3.90
C LEU A 62 -0.46 11.13 5.13
N LEU A 63 -1.31 10.87 6.11
CA LEU A 63 -0.95 10.21 7.36
C LEU A 63 -1.93 9.08 7.66
N THR A 64 -1.43 7.87 7.88
CA THR A 64 -2.26 6.78 8.40
C THR A 64 -2.36 6.90 9.92
N PRO A 65 -3.55 7.11 10.49
CA PRO A 65 -3.73 7.09 11.94
C PRO A 65 -3.55 5.66 12.47
N LYS A 66 -2.87 5.53 13.62
CA LYS A 66 -2.52 4.24 14.21
C LYS A 66 -2.86 4.18 15.69
N ARG A 67 -3.25 2.99 16.15
CA ARG A 67 -3.36 2.64 17.56
C ARG A 67 -2.40 1.49 17.84
N ALA A 68 -1.47 1.67 18.79
CA ALA A 68 -0.42 0.70 19.10
C ALA A 68 0.36 0.20 17.85
N GLY A 69 0.60 1.10 16.89
CA GLY A 69 1.30 0.78 15.64
C GLY A 69 0.46 0.11 14.55
N ILE A 70 -0.82 -0.20 14.81
CA ILE A 70 -1.74 -0.80 13.85
C ILE A 70 -2.63 0.29 13.23
N PRO A 71 -2.80 0.35 11.88
CA PRO A 71 -3.74 1.27 11.23
C PRO A 71 -5.15 1.15 11.79
N ILE A 72 -5.80 2.29 12.04
CA ILE A 72 -7.19 2.33 12.53
C ILE A 72 -8.17 1.96 11.39
N GLY A 73 -7.94 2.52 10.19
CA GLY A 73 -8.65 2.15 8.97
C GLY A 73 -8.13 0.82 8.43
N LEU A 74 -8.96 -0.22 8.51
CA LEU A 74 -8.67 -1.57 8.02
C LEU A 74 -9.55 -1.87 6.81
N PRO A 75 -9.15 -2.82 5.92
CA PRO A 75 -10.00 -3.22 4.80
C PRO A 75 -11.40 -3.66 5.27
N THR A 76 -12.42 -3.26 4.51
CA THR A 76 -13.83 -3.53 4.84
C THR A 76 -14.25 -4.97 4.51
N ASP A 77 -13.53 -5.64 3.62
CA ASP A 77 -13.78 -6.98 3.11
C ASP A 77 -13.09 -8.10 3.90
N MET A 78 -12.41 -7.78 5.00
CA MET A 78 -11.65 -8.75 5.80
C MET A 78 -11.86 -8.56 7.31
N PRO A 79 -12.05 -9.64 8.10
CA PRO A 79 -12.14 -9.50 9.55
C PRO A 79 -10.83 -8.94 10.13
N LYS A 80 -10.95 -8.00 11.09
CA LYS A 80 -9.81 -7.23 11.63
C LYS A 80 -8.66 -8.12 12.12
N ALA A 81 -8.96 -9.19 12.84
CA ALA A 81 -7.94 -10.10 13.39
C ALA A 81 -7.14 -10.81 12.29
N TRP A 82 -7.81 -11.30 11.24
CA TRP A 82 -7.18 -11.94 10.10
C TRP A 82 -6.29 -10.97 9.34
N PHE A 83 -6.77 -9.73 9.14
CA PHE A 83 -5.95 -8.70 8.50
C PHE A 83 -4.67 -8.44 9.28
N VAL A 84 -4.76 -8.23 10.60
CA VAL A 84 -3.58 -7.98 11.45
C VAL A 84 -2.59 -9.13 11.36
N ALA A 85 -3.07 -10.38 11.49
CA ALA A 85 -2.22 -11.57 11.41
C ALA A 85 -1.53 -11.69 10.05
N LEU A 86 -2.28 -11.59 8.95
CA LEU A 86 -1.74 -11.73 7.59
C LEU A 86 -0.81 -10.56 7.22
N ALA A 87 -1.14 -9.34 7.63
CA ALA A 87 -0.29 -8.18 7.39
C ALA A 87 1.05 -8.32 8.14
N ALA A 88 1.02 -8.78 9.40
CA ALA A 88 2.21 -9.02 10.19
C ALA A 88 3.08 -10.14 9.59
N LEU A 89 2.49 -11.30 9.28
CA LEU A 89 3.17 -12.42 8.63
C LEU A 89 3.77 -11.99 7.29
N SER A 90 3.00 -11.30 6.46
CA SER A 90 3.46 -10.78 5.17
C SER A 90 4.62 -9.81 5.34
N LYS A 91 4.61 -8.95 6.36
CA LYS A 91 5.70 -7.99 6.63
C LYS A 91 6.96 -8.72 7.10
N ALA A 92 6.82 -9.69 8.00
CA ALA A 92 7.93 -10.54 8.47
C ALA A 92 8.56 -11.33 7.31
N ALA A 93 7.74 -11.93 6.45
CA ALA A 93 8.19 -12.70 5.28
C ALA A 93 8.68 -11.85 4.09
N THR A 94 8.73 -10.52 4.21
CA THR A 94 9.11 -9.65 3.08
C THR A 94 10.60 -9.82 2.72
N PRO A 95 10.94 -10.20 1.48
CA PRO A 95 12.34 -10.31 1.05
C PRO A 95 13.05 -8.95 1.03
N GLU A 96 14.38 -8.96 1.22
CA GLU A 96 15.20 -7.73 1.26
C GLU A 96 15.06 -6.88 -0.01
N ARG A 97 14.98 -7.52 -1.18
CA ARG A 97 14.74 -6.84 -2.46
C ARG A 97 13.47 -5.96 -2.42
N LEU A 98 12.36 -6.51 -1.93
CA LEU A 98 11.10 -5.76 -1.86
C LEU A 98 11.14 -4.70 -0.75
N ARG A 99 11.83 -4.98 0.35
CA ARG A 99 12.00 -4.03 1.46
C ARG A 99 12.75 -2.77 0.99
N ARG A 100 13.83 -2.92 0.24
CA ARG A 100 14.61 -1.80 -0.33
C ARG A 100 13.80 -1.02 -1.35
N ASN A 101 13.24 -1.70 -2.36
CA ASN A 101 12.49 -1.03 -3.41
C ASN A 101 11.26 -0.29 -2.86
N ALA A 102 10.61 -0.79 -1.81
CA ALA A 102 9.41 -0.15 -1.25
C ALA A 102 9.66 1.22 -0.63
N VAL A 103 10.90 1.55 -0.26
CA VAL A 103 11.30 2.86 0.26
C VAL A 103 12.12 3.68 -0.74
N ALA A 104 12.15 3.25 -2.01
CA ALA A 104 12.80 3.95 -3.11
C ALA A 104 11.76 4.53 -4.08
N ASP A 105 12.13 5.59 -4.80
CA ASP A 105 11.31 6.24 -5.84
C ASP A 105 11.32 5.49 -7.19
N ARG A 106 12.24 4.53 -7.32
CA ARG A 106 12.45 3.69 -8.51
C ARG A 106 12.94 2.31 -8.09
N VAL A 107 12.96 1.37 -9.03
CA VAL A 107 13.47 0.02 -8.79
C VAL A 107 14.99 0.10 -8.63
N GLU A 108 15.49 0.00 -7.39
CA GLU A 108 16.93 -0.06 -7.10
C GLU A 108 17.49 -1.47 -7.27
N VAL A 109 16.76 -2.46 -6.76
CA VAL A 109 17.16 -3.87 -6.81
C VAL A 109 16.23 -4.62 -7.76
N PRO A 110 16.64 -4.86 -9.01
CA PRO A 110 15.83 -5.61 -9.96
C PRO A 110 15.69 -7.07 -9.51
N PRO A 111 14.66 -7.80 -10.00
CA PRO A 111 14.58 -9.23 -9.79
C PRO A 111 15.81 -9.92 -10.42
N SER A 112 16.58 -10.65 -9.61
CA SER A 112 17.61 -11.54 -10.15
C SER A 112 16.92 -12.76 -10.76
N ARG A 113 17.27 -13.09 -12.01
CA ARG A 113 16.96 -14.43 -12.55
C ARG A 113 17.79 -15.40 -11.71
N GLY A 114 17.16 -16.08 -10.75
CA GLY A 114 17.84 -17.12 -10.00
C GLY A 114 18.45 -18.11 -10.98
N GLN A 115 19.75 -18.39 -10.85
CA GLN A 115 20.30 -19.60 -11.46
C GLN A 115 19.48 -20.76 -10.88
N VAL A 116 18.64 -21.37 -11.71
CA VAL A 116 18.01 -22.64 -11.38
C VAL A 116 19.17 -23.62 -11.18
N ARG A 117 19.55 -23.87 -9.93
CA ARG A 117 20.46 -24.95 -9.60
C ARG A 117 19.70 -26.24 -9.92
N HIS A 118 19.89 -26.77 -11.12
CA HIS A 118 19.60 -28.17 -11.40
C HIS A 118 20.43 -28.99 -10.42
N ARG A 119 19.79 -29.49 -9.36
CA ARG A 119 20.35 -30.57 -8.55
C ARG A 119 20.49 -31.77 -9.50
N LYS A 120 21.73 -32.20 -9.75
CA LYS A 120 22.02 -33.52 -10.29
C LYS A 120 21.70 -34.57 -9.23
#